data_AF-A0A426JK55-F1
#
_entry.id   AF-A0A426JK55-F1
#
_cell.length_a   1.000
_cell.length_b   1.000
_cell.length_c   1.000
_cell.angle_alpha   90.00
_cell.angle_beta   90.00
_cell.angle_gamma   90.00
#
_symmetry.space_group_name_H-M   'P 1'
#
loop_
_entity.id
_entity.type
_entity.pdbx_description
1 polymer ?
#
loop_
_entity_poly.entity_id
_entity_poly.type
_entity_poly.pdbx_seq_one_letter_code
_entity_poly.pdbx_strand_id
1 'polypeptide(L)'
;MIKFLKTYLPLLFILSAVLMSSCREDFDFEPSSGNLEFSTDTLFLDTVFTNIGSSTFQFKVYNLSDEDISIPSVGLADGENSKYRLNVDGLPGKTFQDIEILANDSIFVFVEVTASIEELAAQNTQFLLTDEVQFDSGDRLQKVDLVTLIQDAVFLFPERFEDGTNETISLGMNEEGDEVLIDGFILDNSELTFTNEKPYVIFGFAGVPSGQTLEIQAGARVHFHENSGIIVAENASLHVNGQISSDPEILENEVIFEGDRLEPEFSEVPGQWGTIWLTAGSTNHQFNYATIKNATVGILMDSNDGSNNPTLTLKNTQIYNSSNVGLLARTGFIEAENFVVNNSGQASVNLSLGGRYSFKHSTIANYWQNSFRQFPALLIENQLETQDNLFVSDLVEATFSNCIIYGNERVEVLFNRSEDAAFNFKFENSLLRIDPFNTQLLEQPEFDFNNTDLYENIVLNQSPEFLDTQLNLLNISEESAANGIGNTQTSTEVPFDILGVNRSQNPDAGAYESVVFDEE
;
A
#
# COMPACT_ATOMS: atom_id res chain seq x y z
N MET A 1 -72.75 32.14 -23.61
CA MET A 1 -72.63 31.06 -22.62
C MET A 1 -72.69 29.66 -23.25
N ILE A 2 -73.67 29.34 -24.11
CA ILE A 2 -73.86 27.99 -24.70
C ILE A 2 -72.73 27.55 -25.66
N LYS A 3 -72.07 28.47 -26.38
CA LYS A 3 -70.93 28.15 -27.26
C LYS A 3 -69.66 27.78 -26.51
N PHE A 4 -69.39 28.38 -25.35
CA PHE A 4 -68.25 28.04 -24.50
C PHE A 4 -68.39 26.61 -23.97
N LEU A 5 -69.58 26.24 -23.49
CA LEU A 5 -69.82 24.91 -22.91
C LEU A 5 -69.59 23.76 -23.91
N LYS A 6 -69.88 23.95 -25.21
CA LYS A 6 -69.65 22.92 -26.25
C LYS A 6 -68.18 22.71 -26.60
N THR A 7 -67.31 23.70 -26.38
CA THR A 7 -65.88 23.62 -26.74
C THR A 7 -65.05 22.97 -25.64
N TYR A 8 -65.39 23.17 -24.37
CA TYR A 8 -64.64 22.61 -23.23
C TYR A 8 -65.13 21.23 -22.75
N LEU A 9 -66.37 20.83 -23.12
CA LEU A 9 -66.90 19.51 -22.78
C LEU A 9 -66.08 18.33 -23.33
N PRO A 10 -65.58 18.34 -24.60
CA PRO A 10 -64.71 17.26 -25.08
C PRO A 10 -63.33 17.27 -24.39
N LEU A 11 -62.81 18.45 -24.02
CA LEU A 11 -61.55 18.56 -23.29
C LEU A 11 -61.64 17.96 -21.88
N LEU A 12 -62.78 18.17 -21.20
CA LEU A 12 -63.07 17.57 -19.90
C LEU A 12 -63.21 16.04 -20.00
N PHE A 13 -63.78 15.54 -21.10
CA PHE A 13 -63.91 14.11 -21.35
C PHE A 13 -62.55 13.44 -21.61
N ILE A 14 -61.66 14.12 -22.35
CA ILE A 14 -60.28 13.64 -22.58
C ILE A 14 -59.48 13.67 -21.27
N LEU A 15 -59.61 14.75 -20.48
CA LEU A 15 -58.94 14.84 -19.17
C LEU A 15 -59.45 13.75 -18.20
N SER A 16 -60.75 13.46 -18.22
CA SER A 16 -61.34 12.36 -17.47
C SER A 16 -60.84 10.99 -17.94
N ALA A 17 -60.62 10.80 -19.25
CA ALA A 17 -60.10 9.56 -19.80
C ALA A 17 -58.62 9.33 -19.44
N VAL A 18 -57.82 10.39 -19.42
CA VAL A 18 -56.41 10.35 -18.96
C VAL A 18 -56.33 10.03 -17.47
N LEU A 19 -57.21 10.62 -16.65
CA LEU A 19 -57.27 10.34 -15.20
C LEU A 19 -57.77 8.93 -14.88
N MET A 20 -58.51 8.27 -15.79
CA MET A 20 -58.94 6.88 -15.64
C MET A 20 -57.95 5.85 -16.21
N SER A 21 -56.84 6.29 -16.83
CA SER A 21 -55.81 5.40 -17.38
C SER A 21 -54.66 5.12 -16.40
N SER A 22 -54.74 5.61 -15.17
CA SER A 22 -53.80 5.30 -14.09
C SER A 22 -54.20 3.99 -13.41
N CYS A 23 -54.14 2.87 -14.14
CA CYS A 23 -54.01 1.56 -13.50
C CYS A 23 -52.60 1.50 -12.93
N ARG A 24 -52.50 1.63 -11.61
CA ARG A 24 -51.35 1.12 -10.87
C ARG A 24 -51.49 -0.40 -10.91
N GLU A 25 -50.54 -1.10 -11.53
CA GLU A 25 -50.37 -2.52 -11.22
C GLU A 25 -49.96 -2.56 -9.74
N ASP A 26 -50.83 -3.13 -8.90
CA ASP A 26 -50.37 -3.56 -7.59
C ASP A 26 -49.41 -4.71 -7.88
N PHE A 27 -48.14 -4.54 -7.51
CA PHE A 27 -47.12 -5.56 -7.61
C PHE A 27 -47.56 -6.72 -6.69
N ASP A 28 -48.03 -7.81 -7.28
CA ASP A 28 -48.36 -9.04 -6.55
C ASP A 28 -47.06 -9.85 -6.45
N PHE A 29 -46.42 -9.83 -5.27
CA PHE A 29 -45.22 -10.61 -5.03
C PHE A 29 -45.56 -12.05 -4.70
N GLU A 30 -45.00 -13.00 -5.44
CA GLU A 30 -45.12 -14.43 -5.13
C GLU A 30 -44.00 -14.87 -4.16
N PRO A 31 -44.27 -15.79 -3.21
CA PRO A 31 -43.21 -16.32 -2.35
C PRO A 31 -42.09 -16.97 -3.17
N SER A 32 -40.83 -16.68 -2.81
CA SER A 32 -39.67 -17.28 -3.47
C SER A 32 -39.77 -18.81 -3.56
N SER A 33 -39.34 -19.34 -4.70
CA SER A 33 -39.31 -20.78 -4.98
C SER A 33 -37.98 -21.46 -4.59
N GLY A 34 -37.04 -20.71 -3.99
CA GLY A 34 -35.71 -21.22 -3.63
C GLY A 34 -34.72 -21.31 -4.80
N ASN A 35 -34.84 -20.41 -5.79
CA ASN A 35 -33.96 -20.31 -6.95
C ASN A 35 -33.26 -18.94 -7.04
N LEU A 36 -32.94 -18.33 -5.90
CA LEU A 36 -32.16 -17.10 -5.86
C LEU A 36 -30.73 -17.37 -6.34
N GLU A 37 -30.15 -16.42 -7.07
CA GLU A 37 -28.72 -16.45 -7.38
C GLU A 37 -27.98 -15.44 -6.51
N PHE A 38 -26.77 -15.76 -6.09
CA PHE A 38 -25.94 -14.88 -5.26
C PHE A 38 -24.69 -14.48 -6.02
N SER A 39 -24.17 -13.28 -5.77
CA SER A 39 -22.88 -12.88 -6.35
C SER A 39 -21.69 -13.64 -5.75
N THR A 40 -21.88 -14.35 -4.64
CA THR A 40 -20.87 -15.20 -4.00
C THR A 40 -21.55 -16.30 -3.17
N ASP A 41 -20.89 -17.45 -3.05
CA ASP A 41 -21.30 -18.55 -2.16
C ASP A 41 -20.74 -18.38 -0.74
N THR A 42 -19.61 -17.69 -0.61
CA THR A 42 -18.96 -17.40 0.67
C THR A 42 -18.48 -15.96 0.68
N LEU A 43 -18.87 -15.22 1.71
CA LEU A 43 -18.36 -13.89 2.00
C LEU A 43 -17.25 -14.03 3.05
N PHE A 44 -16.01 -13.86 2.61
CA PHE A 44 -14.88 -13.71 3.52
C PHE A 44 -14.83 -12.26 3.97
N LEU A 45 -15.13 -12.04 5.24
CA LEU A 45 -14.84 -10.78 5.90
C LEU A 45 -13.39 -10.90 6.37
N ASP A 46 -12.55 -9.98 5.93
CA ASP A 46 -11.12 -10.12 6.13
C ASP A 46 -10.70 -9.93 7.60
N THR A 47 -9.39 -10.02 7.90
CA THR A 47 -8.85 -9.99 9.26
C THR A 47 -9.25 -8.72 10.00
N VAL A 48 -10.17 -8.85 10.95
CA VAL A 48 -10.58 -7.74 11.83
C VAL A 48 -9.71 -7.79 13.08
N PHE A 49 -8.98 -6.71 13.36
CA PHE A 49 -8.28 -6.58 14.64
C PHE A 49 -9.27 -6.32 15.78
N THR A 50 -8.97 -6.87 16.96
CA THR A 50 -9.84 -6.73 18.14
C THR A 50 -10.06 -5.26 18.51
N ASN A 51 -11.30 -4.79 18.68
CA ASN A 51 -11.65 -3.41 19.07
C ASN A 51 -11.60 -2.33 17.97
N ILE A 52 -11.36 -2.68 16.69
CA ILE A 52 -11.65 -1.78 15.55
C ILE A 52 -13.08 -2.06 15.06
N GLY A 53 -13.83 -1.02 14.70
CA GLY A 53 -15.12 -1.19 14.00
C GLY A 53 -14.90 -1.91 12.67
N SER A 54 -15.68 -2.94 12.36
CA SER A 54 -15.46 -3.72 11.15
C SER A 54 -15.86 -2.96 9.88
N SER A 55 -15.14 -3.20 8.78
CA SER A 55 -15.61 -2.85 7.43
C SER A 55 -16.97 -3.50 7.13
N THR A 56 -17.81 -2.78 6.39
CA THR A 56 -19.07 -3.30 5.88
C THR A 56 -18.83 -3.99 4.54
N PHE A 57 -19.06 -5.29 4.47
CA PHE A 57 -18.97 -6.09 3.25
C PHE A 57 -20.33 -6.17 2.57
N GLN A 58 -20.38 -6.46 1.27
CA GLN A 58 -21.64 -6.58 0.54
C GLN A 58 -21.65 -7.74 -0.45
N PHE A 59 -22.84 -8.29 -0.68
CA PHE A 59 -23.12 -9.17 -1.80
C PHE A 59 -24.51 -8.87 -2.37
N LYS A 60 -24.78 -9.38 -3.58
CA LYS A 60 -26.08 -9.22 -4.25
C LYS A 60 -26.86 -10.52 -4.24
N VAL A 61 -28.17 -10.37 -4.12
CA VAL A 61 -29.15 -11.45 -4.27
C VAL A 61 -29.98 -11.12 -5.51
N TYR A 62 -30.00 -12.03 -6.48
CA TYR A 62 -30.66 -11.84 -7.77
C TYR A 62 -31.95 -12.64 -7.85
N ASN A 63 -33.00 -11.99 -8.35
CA ASN A 63 -34.19 -12.64 -8.87
C ASN A 63 -34.06 -12.75 -10.39
N LEU A 64 -33.66 -13.92 -10.89
CA LEU A 64 -33.58 -14.16 -12.34
C LEU A 64 -34.92 -14.55 -12.99
N SER A 65 -36.01 -14.58 -12.22
CA SER A 65 -37.33 -14.90 -12.75
C SER A 65 -38.00 -13.68 -13.36
N ASP A 66 -38.96 -13.93 -14.24
CA ASP A 66 -39.80 -12.91 -14.87
C ASP A 66 -40.96 -12.43 -13.96
N GLU A 67 -41.02 -12.92 -12.71
CA GLU A 67 -42.06 -12.60 -11.73
C GLU A 67 -41.45 -11.85 -10.54
N ASP A 68 -42.23 -10.96 -9.93
CA ASP A 68 -41.85 -10.28 -8.69
C ASP A 68 -41.94 -11.28 -7.52
N ILE A 69 -40.88 -11.37 -6.72
CA ILE A 69 -40.80 -12.35 -5.63
C ILE A 69 -40.66 -11.69 -4.27
N SER A 70 -41.21 -12.33 -3.24
CA SER A 70 -40.96 -12.01 -1.84
C SER A 70 -40.25 -13.18 -1.15
N ILE A 71 -39.10 -12.90 -0.53
CA ILE A 71 -38.35 -13.86 0.26
C ILE A 71 -38.98 -13.90 1.66
N PRO A 72 -39.61 -15.02 2.08
CA PRO A 72 -40.37 -15.06 3.32
C PRO A 72 -39.52 -14.76 4.57
N SER A 73 -38.26 -15.18 4.56
CA SER A 73 -37.32 -14.95 5.66
C SER A 73 -35.91 -14.76 5.15
N VAL A 74 -35.23 -13.74 5.66
CA VAL A 74 -33.77 -13.57 5.53
C VAL A 74 -33.20 -13.41 6.92
N GLY A 75 -32.15 -14.12 7.29
CA GLY A 75 -31.56 -13.93 8.61
C GLY A 75 -30.26 -14.67 8.82
N LEU A 76 -29.57 -14.32 9.90
CA LEU A 76 -28.36 -15.02 10.34
C LEU A 76 -28.72 -16.35 10.99
N ALA A 77 -27.96 -17.41 10.73
CA ALA A 77 -28.23 -18.75 11.27
C ALA A 77 -28.19 -18.76 12.80
N ASP A 78 -27.26 -17.99 13.40
CA ASP A 78 -27.17 -17.79 14.85
C ASP A 78 -28.18 -16.75 15.40
N GLY A 79 -28.98 -16.13 14.52
CA GLY A 79 -30.02 -15.15 14.86
C GLY A 79 -29.47 -14.01 15.72
N GLU A 80 -30.14 -13.71 16.83
CA GLU A 80 -29.73 -12.63 17.73
C GLU A 80 -28.36 -12.85 18.39
N ASN A 81 -27.91 -14.10 18.51
CA ASN A 81 -26.60 -14.42 19.08
C ASN A 81 -25.47 -14.22 18.07
N SER A 82 -25.81 -14.09 16.78
CA SER A 82 -24.83 -13.87 15.72
C SER A 82 -23.95 -12.67 16.06
N LYS A 83 -22.67 -12.81 15.75
CA LYS A 83 -21.71 -11.71 15.83
C LYS A 83 -21.71 -10.84 14.58
N TYR A 84 -22.63 -11.08 13.65
CA TYR A 84 -22.83 -10.26 12.46
C TYR A 84 -24.09 -9.39 12.59
N ARG A 85 -24.11 -8.30 11.84
CA ARG A 85 -25.28 -7.45 11.58
C ARG A 85 -25.44 -7.35 10.08
N LEU A 86 -26.69 -7.40 9.63
CA LEU A 86 -27.06 -7.26 8.24
C LEU A 86 -27.71 -5.91 8.00
N ASN A 87 -27.61 -5.43 6.76
CA ASN A 87 -28.53 -4.46 6.20
C ASN A 87 -29.00 -4.97 4.84
N VAL A 88 -30.28 -5.33 4.75
CA VAL A 88 -30.91 -5.93 3.57
C VAL A 88 -31.78 -4.87 2.92
N ASP A 89 -31.38 -4.42 1.73
CA ASP A 89 -32.07 -3.38 0.96
C ASP A 89 -32.43 -2.11 1.77
N GLY A 90 -31.51 -1.66 2.62
CA GLY A 90 -31.68 -0.46 3.45
C GLY A 90 -32.31 -0.73 4.83
N LEU A 91 -32.72 -1.96 5.13
CA LEU A 91 -33.24 -2.38 6.44
C LEU A 91 -32.12 -2.97 7.30
N PRO A 92 -31.70 -2.33 8.42
CA PRO A 92 -30.71 -2.90 9.33
C PRO A 92 -31.35 -3.90 10.30
N GLY A 93 -30.66 -5.01 10.59
CA GLY A 93 -31.15 -6.05 11.49
C GLY A 93 -30.33 -7.34 11.43
N LYS A 94 -30.81 -8.40 12.09
CA LYS A 94 -30.25 -9.76 12.00
C LYS A 94 -31.22 -10.76 11.37
N THR A 95 -32.50 -10.41 11.34
CA THR A 95 -33.59 -11.19 10.76
C THR A 95 -34.59 -10.25 10.12
N PHE A 96 -35.12 -10.65 8.97
CA PHE A 96 -36.03 -9.90 8.14
C PHE A 96 -37.12 -10.84 7.61
N GLN A 97 -38.25 -10.26 7.27
CA GLN A 97 -39.40 -10.97 6.72
C GLN A 97 -39.88 -10.25 5.47
N ASP A 98 -40.41 -11.03 4.54
CA ASP A 98 -41.08 -10.54 3.33
C ASP A 98 -40.21 -9.55 2.53
N ILE A 99 -38.95 -9.91 2.26
CA ILE A 99 -38.03 -9.08 1.46
C ILE A 99 -38.40 -9.18 -0.01
N GLU A 100 -38.83 -8.07 -0.59
CA GLU A 100 -39.32 -7.98 -1.96
C GLU A 100 -38.17 -7.76 -2.97
N ILE A 101 -38.19 -8.48 -4.09
CA ILE A 101 -37.27 -8.31 -5.22
C ILE A 101 -38.08 -8.35 -6.51
N LEU A 102 -37.96 -7.31 -7.34
CA LEU A 102 -38.65 -7.23 -8.63
C LEU A 102 -38.11 -8.29 -9.62
N ALA A 103 -38.91 -8.60 -10.64
CA ALA A 103 -38.54 -9.47 -11.75
C ALA A 103 -37.25 -8.98 -12.43
N ASN A 104 -36.31 -9.90 -12.67
CA ASN A 104 -35.00 -9.62 -13.28
C ASN A 104 -34.17 -8.54 -12.56
N ASP A 105 -34.38 -8.36 -11.26
CA ASP A 105 -33.69 -7.35 -10.44
C ASP A 105 -32.85 -7.99 -9.31
N SER A 106 -32.15 -7.14 -8.55
CA SER A 106 -31.29 -7.55 -7.45
C SER A 106 -31.39 -6.60 -6.27
N ILE A 107 -31.16 -7.14 -5.07
CA ILE A 107 -30.99 -6.34 -3.84
C ILE A 107 -29.56 -6.44 -3.33
N PHE A 108 -29.16 -5.44 -2.54
CA PHE A 108 -27.90 -5.48 -1.80
C PHE A 108 -28.13 -6.01 -0.38
N VAL A 109 -27.23 -6.89 0.04
CA VAL A 109 -27.09 -7.32 1.44
C VAL A 109 -25.72 -6.87 1.92
N PHE A 110 -25.72 -5.99 2.90
CA PHE A 110 -24.52 -5.55 3.60
C PHE A 110 -24.35 -6.36 4.89
N VAL A 111 -23.11 -6.73 5.20
CA VAL A 111 -22.73 -7.54 6.36
C VAL A 111 -21.63 -6.83 7.12
N GLU A 112 -21.79 -6.72 8.44
CA GLU A 112 -20.84 -6.07 9.33
C GLU A 112 -20.61 -6.96 10.57
N VAL A 113 -19.38 -6.99 11.09
CA VAL A 113 -19.04 -7.72 12.31
C VAL A 113 -19.30 -6.84 13.52
N THR A 114 -20.10 -7.34 14.46
CA THR A 114 -20.53 -6.65 15.69
C THR A 114 -19.99 -7.30 16.97
N ALA A 115 -19.02 -8.21 16.85
CA ALA A 115 -18.39 -8.82 18.01
C ALA A 115 -17.70 -7.76 18.89
N SER A 116 -18.07 -7.68 20.17
CA SER A 116 -17.15 -7.19 21.21
C SER A 116 -16.19 -8.34 21.51
N ILE A 117 -14.95 -8.19 21.06
CA ILE A 117 -13.99 -9.29 20.92
C ILE A 117 -13.21 -9.56 22.23
N GLU A 118 -13.36 -8.70 23.23
CA GLU A 118 -12.70 -8.80 24.53
C GLU A 118 -12.91 -10.17 25.22
N GLU A 119 -14.07 -10.81 25.01
CA GLU A 119 -14.37 -12.13 25.58
C GLU A 119 -13.79 -13.32 24.79
N LEU A 120 -13.48 -13.15 23.50
CA LEU A 120 -12.99 -14.21 22.60
C LEU A 120 -11.46 -14.27 22.52
N ALA A 121 -10.77 -13.13 22.60
CA ALA A 121 -9.31 -13.03 22.59
C ALA A 121 -8.62 -13.61 23.84
N ALA A 122 -9.38 -13.93 24.90
CA ALA A 122 -8.84 -14.49 26.14
C ALA A 122 -8.32 -15.94 26.01
N GLN A 123 -8.57 -16.63 24.89
CA GLN A 123 -8.23 -18.06 24.73
C GLN A 123 -7.28 -18.37 23.56
N ASN A 124 -7.22 -17.53 22.51
CA ASN A 124 -6.32 -17.66 21.36
C ASN A 124 -6.03 -16.28 20.75
N THR A 125 -4.87 -16.11 20.11
CA THR A 125 -4.45 -14.87 19.42
C THR A 125 -5.05 -14.70 18.03
N GLN A 126 -5.68 -15.75 17.50
CA GLN A 126 -6.41 -15.73 16.24
C GLN A 126 -7.59 -16.68 16.34
N PHE A 127 -8.74 -16.28 15.81
CA PHE A 127 -9.91 -17.15 15.77
C PHE A 127 -10.76 -16.89 14.54
N LEU A 128 -11.35 -17.97 14.02
CA LEU A 128 -12.25 -17.94 12.88
C LEU A 128 -13.69 -17.82 13.38
N LEU A 129 -14.36 -16.74 13.01
CA LEU A 129 -15.78 -16.54 13.24
C LEU A 129 -16.53 -16.96 11.98
N THR A 130 -17.49 -17.89 12.11
CA THR A 130 -18.32 -18.32 10.98
C THR A 130 -19.80 -18.18 11.33
N ASP A 131 -20.61 -17.80 10.37
CA ASP A 131 -22.08 -17.83 10.43
C ASP A 131 -22.61 -17.98 8.99
N GLU A 132 -23.92 -18.00 8.79
CA GLU A 132 -24.53 -18.09 7.46
C GLU A 132 -25.67 -17.07 7.34
N VAL A 133 -25.77 -16.39 6.20
CA VAL A 133 -26.99 -15.66 5.84
C VAL A 133 -27.93 -16.64 5.16
N GLN A 134 -29.05 -16.94 5.81
CA GLN A 134 -30.06 -17.89 5.38
C GLN A 134 -31.23 -17.17 4.70
N PHE A 135 -31.60 -17.66 3.53
CA PHE A 135 -32.73 -17.21 2.72
C PHE A 135 -33.79 -18.31 2.64
N ASP A 136 -35.02 -17.99 3.00
CA ASP A 136 -36.15 -18.92 3.15
C ASP A 136 -35.90 -20.00 4.22
N SER A 137 -36.62 -21.13 4.15
CA SER A 137 -36.61 -22.20 5.16
C SER A 137 -36.94 -23.57 4.56
N GLY A 138 -36.56 -24.64 5.26
CA GLY A 138 -36.88 -26.02 4.86
C GLY A 138 -36.25 -26.40 3.52
N ASP A 139 -37.06 -26.97 2.61
CA ASP A 139 -36.58 -27.44 1.30
C ASP A 139 -36.20 -26.32 0.32
N ARG A 140 -36.52 -25.05 0.65
CA ARG A 140 -36.19 -23.86 -0.14
C ARG A 140 -35.04 -23.03 0.44
N LEU A 141 -34.43 -23.52 1.53
CA LEU A 141 -33.33 -22.84 2.20
C LEU A 141 -32.12 -22.72 1.27
N GLN A 142 -31.72 -21.48 1.02
CA GLN A 142 -30.45 -21.15 0.37
C GLN A 142 -29.59 -20.35 1.35
N LYS A 143 -28.27 -20.42 1.22
CA LYS A 143 -27.36 -19.78 2.17
C LYS A 143 -26.14 -19.19 1.50
N VAL A 144 -25.60 -18.17 2.13
CA VAL A 144 -24.28 -17.61 1.85
C VAL A 144 -23.47 -17.72 3.14
N ASP A 145 -22.33 -18.40 3.06
CA ASP A 145 -21.47 -18.62 4.22
C ASP A 145 -20.71 -17.33 4.56
N LEU A 146 -20.61 -16.98 5.84
CA LEU A 146 -19.85 -15.85 6.35
C LEU A 146 -18.63 -16.38 7.10
N VAL A 147 -17.44 -15.88 6.75
CA VAL A 147 -16.18 -16.30 7.38
C VAL A 147 -15.36 -15.06 7.71
N THR A 148 -15.10 -14.80 8.98
CA THR A 148 -14.22 -13.71 9.44
C THR A 148 -13.01 -14.27 10.18
N LEU A 149 -11.82 -13.81 9.84
CA LEU A 149 -10.64 -14.01 10.66
C LEU A 149 -10.55 -12.87 11.67
N ILE A 150 -10.38 -13.17 12.95
CA ILE A 150 -10.15 -12.14 13.96
C ILE A 150 -8.79 -12.38 14.59
N GLN A 151 -7.98 -11.33 14.64
CA GLN A 151 -6.61 -11.39 15.14
C GLN A 151 -6.43 -10.42 16.31
N ASP A 152 -5.90 -10.94 17.41
CA ASP A 152 -5.47 -10.16 18.57
C ASP A 152 -4.21 -9.37 18.22
N ALA A 153 -4.21 -8.08 18.55
CA ALA A 153 -3.18 -7.13 18.14
C ALA A 153 -2.77 -6.22 19.30
N VAL A 154 -1.55 -5.69 19.23
CA VAL A 154 -1.08 -4.63 20.11
C VAL A 154 -1.47 -3.29 19.49
N PHE A 155 -2.36 -2.56 20.16
CA PHE A 155 -2.81 -1.25 19.72
C PHE A 155 -1.97 -0.15 20.36
N LEU A 156 -1.41 0.71 19.52
CA LEU A 156 -0.64 1.88 19.95
C LEU A 156 -1.31 3.12 19.38
N PHE A 157 -1.73 4.04 20.24
CA PHE A 157 -2.53 5.21 19.86
C PHE A 157 -2.28 6.36 20.83
N PRO A 158 -2.45 7.62 20.37
CA PRO A 158 -2.29 8.78 21.22
C PRO A 158 -3.31 8.80 22.35
N GLU A 159 -2.87 9.20 23.54
CA GLU A 159 -3.79 9.39 24.67
C GLU A 159 -4.84 10.45 24.33
N ARG A 160 -6.09 10.20 24.71
CA ARG A 160 -7.16 11.19 24.59
C ARG A 160 -7.35 11.94 25.90
N PHE A 161 -7.17 13.25 25.86
CA PHE A 161 -7.31 14.12 27.03
C PHE A 161 -8.78 14.40 27.38
N GLU A 162 -9.03 14.86 28.61
CA GLU A 162 -10.39 15.15 29.13
C GLU A 162 -11.12 16.24 28.32
N ASP A 163 -10.39 17.11 27.64
CA ASP A 163 -10.95 18.16 26.77
C ASP A 163 -11.35 17.66 25.38
N GLY A 164 -11.09 16.38 25.09
CA GLY A 164 -11.42 15.70 23.84
C GLY A 164 -10.35 15.75 22.76
N THR A 165 -9.21 16.43 23.00
CA THR A 165 -8.04 16.43 22.13
C THR A 165 -7.18 15.17 22.32
N ASN A 166 -6.32 14.86 21.35
CA ASN A 166 -5.41 13.73 21.41
C ASN A 166 -3.97 14.22 21.68
N GLU A 167 -3.13 13.32 22.18
CA GLU A 167 -1.68 13.53 22.24
C GLU A 167 -1.11 13.85 20.85
N THR A 168 -0.11 14.72 20.83
CA THR A 168 0.57 15.18 19.62
C THR A 168 2.07 15.24 19.84
N ILE A 169 2.84 15.09 18.76
CA ILE A 169 4.29 15.28 18.74
C ILE A 169 4.59 16.65 18.13
N SER A 170 5.48 17.40 18.78
CA SER A 170 5.99 18.66 18.26
C SER A 170 7.12 18.43 17.26
N LEU A 171 6.96 19.00 16.06
CA LEU A 171 7.95 19.00 14.98
C LEU A 171 8.82 20.28 15.00
N GLY A 172 8.65 21.14 16.01
CA GLY A 172 9.32 22.43 16.14
C GLY A 172 8.40 23.61 15.85
N MET A 173 8.98 24.76 15.52
CA MET A 173 8.25 26.01 15.28
C MET A 173 8.27 26.38 13.80
N ASN A 174 7.16 26.89 13.28
CA ASN A 174 7.09 27.48 11.94
C ASN A 174 7.75 28.88 11.92
N GLU A 175 7.78 29.50 10.73
CA GLU A 175 8.37 30.84 10.55
C GLU A 175 7.66 31.96 11.35
N GLU A 176 6.42 31.72 11.75
CA GLU A 176 5.59 32.64 12.53
C GLU A 176 5.76 32.45 14.04
N GLY A 177 6.51 31.42 14.46
CA GLY A 177 6.78 31.07 15.85
C GLY A 177 5.72 30.16 16.49
N ASP A 178 4.77 29.66 15.72
CA ASP A 178 3.77 28.68 16.17
C ASP A 178 4.34 27.27 16.09
N GLU A 179 3.94 26.43 17.04
CA GLU A 179 4.36 25.03 17.09
C GLU A 179 3.66 24.21 15.99
N VAL A 180 4.45 23.44 15.25
CA VAL A 180 3.95 22.49 14.26
C VAL A 180 3.74 21.16 14.97
N LEU A 181 2.47 20.78 15.12
CA LEU A 181 2.07 19.55 15.79
C LEU A 181 1.64 18.50 14.77
N ILE A 182 1.92 17.24 15.08
CA ILE A 182 1.40 16.08 14.36
C ILE A 182 0.71 15.14 15.34
N ASP A 183 -0.41 14.54 14.93
CA ASP A 183 -1.10 13.54 15.74
C ASP A 183 -0.17 12.34 15.96
N GLY A 184 0.11 12.01 17.21
CA GLY A 184 1.11 11.01 17.56
C GLY A 184 1.46 10.98 19.05
N PHE A 185 2.25 9.99 19.44
CA PHE A 185 2.62 9.72 20.82
C PHE A 185 4.05 9.20 20.90
N ILE A 186 4.67 9.29 22.07
CA ILE A 186 6.03 8.79 22.29
C ILE A 186 5.96 7.37 22.87
N LEU A 187 6.67 6.42 22.26
CA LEU A 187 6.72 5.03 22.72
C LEU A 187 7.37 4.91 24.10
N ASP A 188 6.75 4.14 24.98
CA ASP A 188 7.32 3.80 26.27
C ASP A 188 8.49 2.82 26.14
N ASN A 189 9.35 2.75 27.16
CA ASN A 189 10.48 1.80 27.16
C ASN A 189 10.03 0.32 27.03
N SER A 190 8.81 -0.01 27.44
CA SER A 190 8.22 -1.35 27.26
C SER A 190 7.71 -1.62 25.84
N GLU A 191 7.61 -0.59 25.00
CA GLU A 191 7.04 -0.64 23.65
C GLU A 191 8.13 -0.52 22.56
N LEU A 192 9.40 -0.44 22.95
CA LEU A 192 10.54 -0.33 22.03
C LEU A 192 10.96 -1.67 21.39
N THR A 193 10.16 -2.72 21.53
CA THR A 193 10.44 -4.02 20.91
C THR A 193 9.18 -4.62 20.31
N PHE A 194 9.16 -4.68 18.98
CA PHE A 194 8.09 -5.33 18.23
C PHE A 194 8.49 -6.76 17.87
N THR A 195 7.61 -7.72 18.19
CA THR A 195 7.86 -9.15 17.99
C THR A 195 6.90 -9.76 16.97
N ASN A 196 7.05 -11.04 16.65
CA ASN A 196 6.11 -11.78 15.81
C ASN A 196 4.98 -12.47 16.60
N GLU A 197 4.85 -12.22 17.90
CA GLU A 197 3.80 -12.85 18.72
C GLU A 197 2.40 -12.30 18.40
N LYS A 198 2.31 -10.98 18.14
CA LYS A 198 1.10 -10.29 17.74
C LYS A 198 1.42 -9.19 16.73
N PRO A 199 0.51 -8.89 15.79
CA PRO A 199 0.59 -7.69 14.97
C PRO A 199 0.47 -6.44 15.83
N TYR A 200 1.10 -5.36 15.37
CA TYR A 200 1.02 -4.03 15.96
C TYR A 200 0.15 -3.16 15.07
N VAL A 201 -0.82 -2.45 15.63
CA VAL A 201 -1.69 -1.51 14.90
C VAL A 201 -1.50 -0.12 15.48
N ILE A 202 -1.01 0.81 14.66
CA ILE A 202 -0.60 2.15 15.07
C ILE A 202 -1.59 3.18 14.52
N PHE A 203 -2.12 4.02 15.43
CA PHE A 203 -2.92 5.20 15.12
C PHE A 203 -2.12 6.46 15.42
N GLY A 204 -2.01 7.39 14.49
CA GLY A 204 -1.10 8.54 14.59
C GLY A 204 0.37 8.15 14.40
N PHE A 205 1.28 9.09 14.64
CA PHE A 205 2.71 8.82 14.53
C PHE A 205 3.27 8.24 15.84
N ALA A 206 3.82 7.02 15.77
CA ALA A 206 4.58 6.42 16.86
C ALA A 206 5.99 7.02 16.91
N GLY A 207 6.27 7.79 17.94
CA GLY A 207 7.53 8.48 18.16
C GLY A 207 8.54 7.61 18.90
N VAL A 208 9.67 7.32 18.27
CA VAL A 208 10.81 6.71 18.96
C VAL A 208 11.51 7.79 19.80
N PRO A 209 11.61 7.64 21.12
CA PRO A 209 12.17 8.66 22.00
C PRO A 209 13.65 8.95 21.70
N SER A 210 14.09 10.18 21.94
CA SER A 210 15.48 10.59 21.72
C SER A 210 16.48 9.68 22.44
N GLY A 211 17.54 9.28 21.73
CA GLY A 211 18.60 8.42 22.26
C GLY A 211 18.22 6.94 22.45
N GLN A 212 17.00 6.53 22.07
CA GLN A 212 16.54 5.15 22.16
C GLN A 212 16.50 4.46 20.79
N THR A 213 16.39 3.14 20.80
CA THR A 213 16.22 2.33 19.59
C THR A 213 14.90 1.59 19.64
N LEU A 214 14.10 1.71 18.58
CA LEU A 214 12.97 0.81 18.32
C LEU A 214 13.49 -0.42 17.58
N GLU A 215 13.36 -1.59 18.21
CA GLU A 215 13.79 -2.88 17.67
C GLU A 215 12.58 -3.65 17.13
N ILE A 216 12.54 -3.94 15.83
CA ILE A 216 11.47 -4.71 15.20
C ILE A 216 12.05 -6.05 14.75
N GLN A 217 11.59 -7.14 15.36
CA GLN A 217 12.16 -8.48 15.18
C GLN A 217 11.55 -9.20 13.97
N ALA A 218 12.26 -10.22 13.47
CA ALA A 218 11.83 -11.04 12.35
C ALA A 218 10.40 -11.57 12.51
N GLY A 219 9.64 -11.50 11.42
CA GLY A 219 8.24 -11.92 11.36
C GLY A 219 7.22 -10.94 11.97
N ALA A 220 7.67 -9.79 12.50
CA ALA A 220 6.73 -8.78 13.00
C ALA A 220 5.83 -8.24 11.87
N ARG A 221 4.59 -7.89 12.24
CA ARG A 221 3.59 -7.29 11.35
C ARG A 221 3.18 -5.95 11.95
N VAL A 222 3.40 -4.87 11.20
CA VAL A 222 3.14 -3.49 11.66
C VAL A 222 2.15 -2.85 10.71
N HIS A 223 0.97 -2.57 11.23
CA HIS A 223 -0.15 -2.00 10.50
C HIS A 223 -0.38 -0.56 10.92
N PHE A 224 -0.69 0.29 9.96
CA PHE A 224 -0.92 1.71 10.18
C PHE A 224 -2.33 2.10 9.77
N HIS A 225 -2.98 2.85 10.63
CA HIS A 225 -4.22 3.53 10.26
C HIS A 225 -3.96 4.71 9.32
N GLU A 226 -5.02 5.26 8.72
CA GLU A 226 -4.93 6.47 7.92
C GLU A 226 -4.22 7.60 8.68
N ASN A 227 -3.36 8.36 8.00
CA ASN A 227 -2.56 9.46 8.55
C ASN A 227 -1.62 9.06 9.72
N SER A 228 -1.24 7.78 9.81
CA SER A 228 -0.35 7.24 10.85
C SER A 228 1.05 6.93 10.30
N GLY A 229 2.01 6.68 11.18
CA GLY A 229 3.38 6.37 10.76
C GLY A 229 4.34 6.15 11.93
N ILE A 230 5.63 6.11 11.64
CA ILE A 230 6.71 6.09 12.64
C ILE A 230 7.51 7.39 12.47
N ILE A 231 7.86 8.03 13.59
CA ILE A 231 8.77 9.18 13.60
C ILE A 231 9.92 8.91 14.56
N VAL A 232 11.16 9.09 14.10
CA VAL A 232 12.35 8.77 14.89
C VAL A 232 13.05 10.05 15.31
N ALA A 233 13.14 10.30 16.62
CA ALA A 233 13.66 11.54 17.18
C ALA A 233 15.20 11.65 17.15
N GLU A 234 15.72 12.78 17.64
CA GLU A 234 17.17 13.05 17.70
C GLU A 234 17.95 11.97 18.47
N ASN A 235 19.07 11.53 17.91
CA ASN A 235 19.94 10.45 18.40
C ASN A 235 19.23 9.09 18.58
N ALA A 236 18.00 8.95 18.10
CA ALA A 236 17.27 7.69 18.13
C ALA A 236 17.54 6.86 16.87
N SER A 237 17.28 5.56 16.95
CA SER A 237 17.47 4.59 15.87
C SER A 237 16.24 3.73 15.65
N LEU A 238 16.11 3.22 14.43
CA LEU A 238 15.07 2.24 14.07
C LEU A 238 15.78 1.04 13.44
N HIS A 239 15.69 -0.11 14.12
CA HIS A 239 16.36 -1.35 13.74
C HIS A 239 15.31 -2.40 13.38
N VAL A 240 15.20 -2.70 12.09
CA VAL A 240 14.30 -3.71 11.54
C VAL A 240 15.13 -4.94 11.18
N ASN A 241 14.96 -5.99 11.98
CA ASN A 241 15.78 -7.19 11.99
C ASN A 241 15.02 -8.39 11.43
N GLY A 242 14.51 -8.25 10.21
CA GLY A 242 13.91 -9.35 9.45
C GLY A 242 14.91 -10.45 9.10
N GLN A 243 14.38 -11.58 8.65
CA GLN A 243 15.15 -12.70 8.13
C GLN A 243 14.52 -13.24 6.85
N ILE A 244 15.31 -13.97 6.07
CA ILE A 244 14.81 -14.66 4.87
C ILE A 244 13.69 -15.63 5.23
N SER A 245 12.62 -15.58 4.45
CA SER A 245 11.46 -16.46 4.58
C SER A 245 11.66 -17.72 3.74
N SER A 246 11.11 -18.84 4.22
CA SER A 246 11.11 -20.11 3.47
C SER A 246 9.99 -20.13 2.44
N ASP A 247 8.89 -19.42 2.73
CA ASP A 247 7.76 -19.24 1.83
C ASP A 247 7.77 -17.81 1.25
N PRO A 248 7.97 -17.64 -0.06
CA PRO A 248 8.04 -16.33 -0.70
C PRO A 248 6.69 -15.62 -0.81
N GLU A 249 5.56 -16.30 -0.57
CA GLU A 249 4.23 -15.69 -0.60
C GLU A 249 3.82 -15.18 0.79
N ILE A 250 4.14 -15.94 1.85
CA ILE A 250 3.74 -15.60 3.23
C ILE A 250 4.71 -14.63 3.90
N LEU A 251 5.99 -14.71 3.52
CA LEU A 251 7.07 -13.88 4.06
C LEU A 251 7.14 -13.96 5.60
N GLU A 252 7.06 -15.17 6.16
CA GLU A 252 6.85 -15.40 7.59
C GLU A 252 7.95 -14.84 8.51
N ASN A 253 9.16 -14.65 7.99
CA ASN A 253 10.30 -14.11 8.73
C ASN A 253 10.64 -12.65 8.36
N GLU A 254 10.05 -12.12 7.29
CA GLU A 254 10.21 -10.70 6.96
C GLU A 254 9.40 -9.83 7.92
N VAL A 255 9.83 -8.59 8.07
CA VAL A 255 9.03 -7.56 8.75
C VAL A 255 8.19 -6.83 7.72
N ILE A 256 6.87 -6.83 7.90
CA ILE A 256 5.94 -6.19 6.97
C ILE A 256 5.34 -4.93 7.60
N PHE A 257 5.40 -3.82 6.84
CA PHE A 257 4.76 -2.55 7.14
C PHE A 257 3.66 -2.29 6.09
N GLU A 258 2.40 -2.21 6.51
CA GLU A 258 1.28 -1.98 5.60
C GLU A 258 0.11 -1.25 6.30
N GLY A 259 -0.99 -0.99 5.56
CA GLY A 259 -2.20 -0.44 6.16
C GLY A 259 -2.88 -1.43 7.11
N ASP A 260 -3.77 -0.91 7.97
CA ASP A 260 -4.66 -1.74 8.80
C ASP A 260 -5.90 -2.24 8.03
N ARG A 261 -6.06 -1.82 6.77
CA ARG A 261 -7.07 -2.28 5.83
C ARG A 261 -6.53 -3.47 5.04
N LEU A 262 -6.79 -4.66 5.56
CA LEU A 262 -6.22 -5.89 5.07
C LEU A 262 -6.99 -6.50 3.89
N GLU A 263 -8.13 -5.91 3.50
CA GLU A 263 -9.02 -6.55 2.54
C GLU A 263 -8.29 -6.70 1.18
N PRO A 264 -8.53 -7.78 0.41
CA PRO A 264 -7.78 -8.05 -0.83
C PRO A 264 -7.82 -6.92 -1.86
N GLU A 265 -8.92 -6.16 -1.91
CA GLU A 265 -9.06 -5.00 -2.79
C GLU A 265 -8.23 -3.78 -2.35
N PHE A 266 -7.75 -3.77 -1.10
CA PHE A 266 -6.84 -2.77 -0.53
C PHE A 266 -5.39 -3.26 -0.43
N SER A 267 -5.08 -4.54 -0.65
CA SER A 267 -3.73 -5.08 -0.42
C SER A 267 -2.62 -4.34 -1.18
N GLU A 268 -2.93 -3.76 -2.33
CA GLU A 268 -2.00 -3.00 -3.18
C GLU A 268 -2.39 -1.51 -3.35
N VAL A 269 -3.37 -1.01 -2.58
CA VAL A 269 -3.85 0.38 -2.72
C VAL A 269 -2.84 1.36 -2.11
N PRO A 270 -2.23 2.27 -2.91
CA PRO A 270 -1.24 3.22 -2.42
C PRO A 270 -1.82 4.30 -1.49
N GLY A 271 -1.02 4.75 -0.52
CA GLY A 271 -1.35 5.91 0.32
C GLY A 271 -2.34 5.65 1.46
N GLN A 272 -2.40 4.41 1.96
CA GLN A 272 -3.24 4.05 3.10
C GLN A 272 -2.74 4.63 4.42
N TRP A 273 -1.45 4.91 4.52
CA TRP A 273 -0.82 5.49 5.71
C TRP A 273 0.26 6.50 5.33
N GLY A 274 0.86 7.15 6.33
CA GLY A 274 1.78 8.26 6.16
C GLY A 274 3.16 7.84 5.68
N THR A 275 4.08 7.63 6.62
CA THR A 275 5.50 7.38 6.32
C THR A 275 6.29 6.85 7.53
N ILE A 276 7.43 6.21 7.25
CA ILE A 276 8.52 6.07 8.24
C ILE A 276 9.44 7.27 8.10
N TRP A 277 9.36 8.18 9.06
CA TRP A 277 10.09 9.44 9.07
C TRP A 277 11.33 9.38 9.96
N LEU A 278 12.49 9.37 9.31
CA LEU A 278 13.81 9.48 9.90
C LEU A 278 14.19 10.97 9.94
N THR A 279 13.92 11.62 11.08
CA THR A 279 14.04 13.08 11.21
C THR A 279 15.49 13.54 11.27
N ALA A 280 15.71 14.83 11.02
CA ALA A 280 17.04 15.39 11.15
C ALA A 280 17.61 15.20 12.57
N GLY A 281 18.79 14.60 12.65
CA GLY A 281 19.45 14.25 13.92
C GLY A 281 19.20 12.84 14.42
N SER A 282 18.29 12.06 13.81
CA SER A 282 18.23 10.61 14.03
C SER A 282 19.43 9.91 13.38
N THR A 283 19.81 8.72 13.86
CA THR A 283 21.09 8.09 13.47
C THR A 283 20.99 6.57 13.41
N ASN A 284 21.90 5.95 12.64
CA ASN A 284 22.14 4.50 12.63
C ASN A 284 20.87 3.66 12.44
N HIS A 285 20.06 3.99 11.44
CA HIS A 285 18.89 3.20 11.05
C HIS A 285 19.31 1.98 10.24
N GLN A 286 18.66 0.86 10.49
CA GLN A 286 18.99 -0.42 9.87
C GLN A 286 17.72 -1.13 9.48
N PHE A 287 17.62 -1.52 8.21
CA PHE A 287 16.53 -2.36 7.71
C PHE A 287 17.12 -3.58 7.04
N ASN A 288 16.69 -4.75 7.48
CA ASN A 288 17.05 -6.03 6.88
C ASN A 288 15.79 -6.88 6.70
N TYR A 289 15.56 -7.42 5.50
CA TYR A 289 14.36 -8.23 5.18
C TYR A 289 13.07 -7.56 5.62
N ALA A 290 12.89 -6.33 5.16
CA ALA A 290 11.72 -5.51 5.42
C ALA A 290 10.93 -5.31 4.13
N THR A 291 9.61 -5.42 4.21
CA THR A 291 8.69 -5.15 3.11
C THR A 291 7.73 -4.03 3.53
N ILE A 292 7.84 -2.88 2.87
CA ILE A 292 7.05 -1.68 3.16
C ILE A 292 6.09 -1.45 2.01
N LYS A 293 4.78 -1.42 2.28
CA LYS A 293 3.74 -1.29 1.26
C LYS A 293 2.78 -0.15 1.55
N ASN A 294 2.19 0.38 0.49
CA ASN A 294 0.97 1.19 0.53
C ASN A 294 1.09 2.51 1.31
N ALA A 295 2.32 3.00 1.54
CA ALA A 295 2.56 4.27 2.21
C ALA A 295 2.27 5.46 1.30
N THR A 296 2.16 6.66 1.88
CA THR A 296 2.23 7.90 1.09
C THR A 296 3.67 8.14 0.66
N VAL A 297 4.58 8.09 1.63
CA VAL A 297 6.03 8.01 1.39
C VAL A 297 6.57 6.82 2.16
N GLY A 298 7.24 5.86 1.51
CA GLY A 298 7.73 4.65 2.19
C GLY A 298 8.70 4.98 3.33
N ILE A 299 9.86 5.55 2.98
CA ILE A 299 10.84 6.08 3.93
C ILE A 299 11.17 7.52 3.56
N LEU A 300 11.02 8.43 4.53
CA LEU A 300 11.47 9.82 4.45
C LEU A 300 12.69 10.00 5.36
N MET A 301 13.83 10.38 4.79
CA MET A 301 15.05 10.72 5.51
C MET A 301 15.39 12.19 5.28
N ASP A 302 15.43 12.99 6.35
CA ASP A 302 15.63 14.45 6.24
C ASP A 302 17.08 14.89 6.09
N SER A 303 18.03 14.17 6.70
CA SER A 303 19.45 14.51 6.67
C SER A 303 20.33 13.35 7.13
N ASN A 304 21.60 13.34 6.73
CA ASN A 304 22.61 12.51 7.40
C ASN A 304 22.93 13.00 8.83
N ASP A 305 23.55 12.14 9.63
CA ASP A 305 23.96 12.40 11.02
C ASP A 305 25.35 13.06 11.17
N GLY A 306 25.98 13.47 10.06
CA GLY A 306 27.32 14.05 10.02
C GLY A 306 28.45 13.08 10.34
N SER A 307 28.17 11.78 10.51
CA SER A 307 29.18 10.77 10.78
C SER A 307 29.85 10.25 9.50
N ASN A 308 30.89 9.42 9.66
CA ASN A 308 31.53 8.74 8.53
C ASN A 308 30.86 7.39 8.19
N ASN A 309 29.78 7.03 8.89
CA ASN A 309 29.01 5.81 8.66
C ASN A 309 27.67 6.17 8.00
N PRO A 310 27.06 5.25 7.23
CA PRO A 310 25.72 5.47 6.70
C PRO A 310 24.74 5.70 7.84
N THR A 311 23.92 6.75 7.71
CA THR A 311 22.83 7.04 8.66
C THR A 311 21.66 6.07 8.45
N LEU A 312 21.46 5.57 7.23
CA LEU A 312 20.49 4.53 6.90
C LEU A 312 21.17 3.41 6.11
N THR A 313 21.04 2.18 6.60
CA THR A 313 21.45 0.96 5.88
C THR A 313 20.22 0.14 5.50
N LEU A 314 20.07 -0.17 4.23
CA LEU A 314 18.99 -1.01 3.68
C LEU A 314 19.59 -2.30 3.13
N LYS A 315 19.16 -3.45 3.63
CA LYS A 315 19.57 -4.78 3.15
C LYS A 315 18.34 -5.62 2.86
N ASN A 316 18.27 -6.24 1.68
CA ASN A 316 17.18 -7.14 1.33
C ASN A 316 15.79 -6.51 1.61
N THR A 317 15.64 -5.22 1.28
CA THR A 317 14.47 -4.42 1.68
C THR A 317 13.68 -4.03 0.44
N GLN A 318 12.36 -4.10 0.56
CA GLN A 318 11.41 -3.92 -0.52
C GLN A 318 10.44 -2.78 -0.18
N ILE A 319 10.19 -1.88 -1.13
CA ILE A 319 9.21 -0.79 -0.98
C ILE A 319 8.27 -0.77 -2.18
N TYR A 320 6.97 -0.93 -1.93
CA TYR A 320 5.97 -1.05 -2.99
C TYR A 320 4.79 -0.10 -2.78
N ASN A 321 4.15 0.26 -3.89
CA ASN A 321 2.85 0.94 -3.93
C ASN A 321 2.82 2.25 -3.12
N SER A 322 3.81 3.11 -3.29
CA SER A 322 3.82 4.41 -2.60
C SER A 322 3.00 5.44 -3.38
N SER A 323 2.06 6.15 -2.75
CA SER A 323 1.23 7.13 -3.49
C SER A 323 2.03 8.35 -3.96
N ASN A 324 3.16 8.64 -3.31
CA ASN A 324 4.08 9.71 -3.68
C ASN A 324 5.48 9.15 -4.03
N VAL A 325 6.31 8.83 -3.03
CA VAL A 325 7.70 8.37 -3.23
C VAL A 325 8.00 7.14 -2.39
N GLY A 326 8.68 6.14 -2.97
CA GLY A 326 9.14 4.97 -2.21
C GLY A 326 10.21 5.34 -1.16
N LEU A 327 11.37 5.81 -1.63
CA LEU A 327 12.45 6.33 -0.80
C LEU A 327 12.73 7.79 -1.13
N LEU A 328 12.49 8.69 -0.17
CA LEU A 328 12.84 10.10 -0.28
C LEU A 328 13.96 10.42 0.71
N ALA A 329 15.15 10.70 0.20
CA ALA A 329 16.32 11.04 1.00
C ALA A 329 16.78 12.46 0.70
N ARG A 330 16.89 13.31 1.71
CA ARG A 330 17.39 14.69 1.61
C ARG A 330 18.75 14.77 2.26
N THR A 331 19.78 15.16 1.50
CA THR A 331 21.17 15.26 2.01
C THR A 331 21.60 14.02 2.81
N GLY A 332 21.13 12.84 2.40
CA GLY A 332 21.26 11.61 3.18
C GLY A 332 22.63 10.97 3.08
N PHE A 333 22.90 10.00 3.95
CA PHE A 333 23.99 9.02 3.78
C PHE A 333 23.38 7.62 3.86
N ILE A 334 23.19 6.98 2.69
CA ILE A 334 22.50 5.70 2.55
C ILE A 334 23.40 4.66 1.87
N GLU A 335 23.45 3.47 2.46
CA GLU A 335 24.00 2.26 1.82
C GLU A 335 22.88 1.23 1.66
N ALA A 336 22.69 0.75 0.43
CA ALA A 336 21.63 -0.17 0.06
C ALA A 336 22.19 -1.39 -0.69
N GLU A 337 21.80 -2.58 -0.24
CA GLU A 337 22.17 -3.87 -0.83
C GLU A 337 20.89 -4.70 -1.05
N ASN A 338 20.69 -5.28 -2.24
CA ASN A 338 19.47 -6.02 -2.55
C ASN A 338 18.19 -5.21 -2.26
N PHE A 339 18.20 -3.93 -2.64
CA PHE A 339 17.08 -3.03 -2.44
C PHE A 339 16.15 -3.07 -3.65
N VAL A 340 14.85 -3.18 -3.41
CA VAL A 340 13.82 -3.23 -4.45
C VAL A 340 12.79 -2.15 -4.18
N VAL A 341 12.44 -1.40 -5.21
CA VAL A 341 11.36 -0.43 -5.12
C VAL A 341 10.57 -0.37 -6.42
N ASN A 342 9.25 -0.30 -6.32
CA ASN A 342 8.35 -0.22 -7.46
C ASN A 342 7.07 0.56 -7.18
N ASN A 343 6.36 0.90 -8.26
CA ASN A 343 4.98 1.37 -8.26
C ASN A 343 4.75 2.61 -7.39
N SER A 344 5.44 3.71 -7.72
CA SER A 344 5.35 4.97 -6.96
C SER A 344 4.72 6.10 -7.77
N GLY A 345 3.76 6.82 -7.19
CA GLY A 345 2.97 7.83 -7.91
C GLY A 345 3.73 9.05 -8.41
N GLN A 346 4.91 9.34 -7.86
CA GLN A 346 5.86 10.34 -8.38
C GLN A 346 7.16 9.66 -8.83
N ALA A 347 8.04 9.33 -7.89
CA ALA A 347 9.34 8.69 -8.13
C ALA A 347 9.51 7.50 -7.19
N SER A 348 10.24 6.47 -7.60
CA SER A 348 10.52 5.33 -6.71
C SER A 348 11.62 5.68 -5.72
N VAL A 349 12.68 6.33 -6.19
CA VAL A 349 13.74 6.91 -5.36
C VAL A 349 13.94 8.36 -5.76
N ASN A 350 13.88 9.25 -4.77
CA ASN A 350 14.32 10.63 -4.90
C ASN A 350 15.48 10.89 -3.93
N LEU A 351 16.67 11.12 -4.50
CA LEU A 351 17.86 11.56 -3.79
C LEU A 351 17.96 13.08 -3.94
N SER A 352 17.36 13.81 -3.00
CA SER A 352 17.18 15.25 -3.05
C SER A 352 18.26 16.00 -2.26
N LEU A 353 18.57 17.23 -2.69
CA LEU A 353 19.50 18.13 -2.00
C LEU A 353 20.85 17.49 -1.61
N GLY A 354 21.47 16.76 -2.55
CA GLY A 354 22.82 16.23 -2.41
C GLY A 354 22.87 15.02 -1.45
N GLY A 355 24.03 14.76 -0.87
CA GLY A 355 24.25 13.62 0.03
C GLY A 355 25.24 12.59 -0.51
N ARG A 356 25.20 11.39 0.09
CA ARG A 356 26.12 10.28 -0.18
C ARG A 356 25.34 8.97 -0.28
N TYR A 357 25.41 8.30 -1.41
CA TYR A 357 24.56 7.14 -1.70
C TYR A 357 25.35 6.03 -2.37
N SER A 358 25.13 4.78 -1.92
CA SER A 358 25.65 3.58 -2.56
C SER A 358 24.54 2.54 -2.66
N PHE A 359 24.22 2.13 -3.89
CA PHE A 359 23.27 1.07 -4.19
C PHE A 359 24.00 -0.08 -4.89
N LYS A 360 23.88 -1.28 -4.34
CA LYS A 360 24.49 -2.50 -4.89
C LYS A 360 23.41 -3.55 -5.11
N HIS A 361 23.41 -4.18 -6.28
CA HIS A 361 22.41 -5.21 -6.61
C HIS A 361 20.99 -4.75 -6.32
N SER A 362 20.64 -3.54 -6.76
CA SER A 362 19.33 -2.95 -6.46
C SER A 362 18.47 -2.84 -7.72
N THR A 363 17.17 -3.07 -7.59
CA THR A 363 16.19 -2.90 -8.65
C THR A 363 15.30 -1.70 -8.31
N ILE A 364 15.55 -0.58 -8.98
CA ILE A 364 14.77 0.66 -8.85
C ILE A 364 13.85 0.73 -10.07
N ALA A 365 12.63 0.21 -9.91
CA ALA A 365 11.63 0.17 -10.96
C ALA A 365 10.52 1.19 -10.69
N ASN A 366 9.81 1.64 -11.72
CA ASN A 366 8.53 2.31 -11.51
C ASN A 366 7.52 1.99 -12.62
N TYR A 367 6.57 1.10 -12.32
CA TYR A 367 5.50 0.68 -13.22
C TYR A 367 4.13 1.22 -12.81
N TRP A 368 4.08 2.43 -12.25
CA TRP A 368 2.85 3.11 -11.87
C TRP A 368 1.85 3.28 -13.03
N GLN A 369 0.58 2.94 -12.79
CA GLN A 369 -0.51 3.06 -13.77
C GLN A 369 -1.74 3.83 -13.27
N ASN A 370 -1.81 4.23 -12.00
CA ASN A 370 -3.01 4.87 -11.44
C ASN A 370 -3.17 6.34 -11.90
N SER A 371 -2.10 6.95 -12.41
CA SER A 371 -2.09 8.32 -12.95
C SER A 371 -0.85 8.55 -13.83
N PHE A 372 -0.74 9.74 -14.42
CA PHE A 372 0.49 10.15 -15.11
C PHE A 372 1.58 10.51 -14.11
N ARG A 373 2.79 9.97 -14.30
CA ARG A 373 3.97 10.38 -13.54
C ARG A 373 4.63 11.61 -14.15
N GLN A 374 5.11 12.51 -13.30
CA GLN A 374 5.96 13.63 -13.72
C GLN A 374 7.45 13.32 -13.59
N PHE A 375 7.80 12.36 -12.73
CA PHE A 375 9.18 12.04 -12.37
C PHE A 375 9.56 10.60 -12.77
N PRO A 376 10.85 10.34 -12.99
CA PRO A 376 11.37 9.00 -13.31
C PRO A 376 11.31 8.06 -12.10
N ALA A 377 11.68 6.79 -12.30
CA ALA A 377 11.95 5.84 -11.22
C ALA A 377 13.05 6.35 -10.27
N LEU A 378 14.16 6.89 -10.83
CA LEU A 378 15.27 7.46 -10.07
C LEU A 378 15.47 8.94 -10.39
N LEU A 379 15.27 9.79 -9.38
CA LEU A 379 15.54 11.23 -9.44
C LEU A 379 16.73 11.56 -8.54
N ILE A 380 17.74 12.26 -9.08
CA ILE A 380 18.94 12.67 -8.36
C ILE A 380 19.10 14.18 -8.45
N GLU A 381 19.12 14.85 -7.31
CA GLU A 381 19.11 16.30 -7.21
C GLU A 381 20.15 16.77 -6.19
N ASN A 382 20.86 17.86 -6.50
CA ASN A 382 21.73 18.55 -5.53
C ASN A 382 21.20 19.94 -5.18
N GLN A 383 19.97 20.21 -5.59
CA GLN A 383 19.25 21.45 -5.31
C GLN A 383 17.81 21.16 -4.89
N LEU A 384 17.22 22.10 -4.15
CA LEU A 384 15.82 22.11 -3.78
C LEU A 384 15.30 23.54 -3.90
N GLU A 385 14.38 23.76 -4.83
CA GLU A 385 13.73 25.06 -5.02
C GLU A 385 12.47 25.14 -4.14
N THR A 386 12.39 26.19 -3.35
CA THR A 386 11.20 26.59 -2.58
C THR A 386 10.64 27.88 -3.18
N GLN A 387 9.49 28.36 -2.71
CA GLN A 387 8.87 29.58 -3.25
C GLN A 387 9.81 30.81 -3.19
N ASP A 388 10.67 30.87 -2.18
CA ASP A 388 11.52 32.04 -1.92
C ASP A 388 13.03 31.76 -2.03
N ASN A 389 13.47 30.50 -1.93
CA ASN A 389 14.89 30.15 -1.84
C ASN A 389 15.25 28.93 -2.70
N LEU A 390 16.45 28.97 -3.27
CA LEU A 390 17.12 27.81 -3.86
C LEU A 390 18.16 27.30 -2.87
N PHE A 391 17.95 26.09 -2.35
CA PHE A 391 18.94 25.39 -1.55
C PHE A 391 19.82 24.54 -2.46
N VAL A 392 21.12 24.52 -2.20
CA VAL A 392 22.09 23.69 -2.91
C VAL A 392 22.98 22.99 -1.88
N SER A 393 23.37 21.77 -2.17
CA SER A 393 24.24 20.97 -1.31
C SER A 393 25.04 20.00 -2.17
N ASP A 394 26.23 19.62 -1.71
CA ASP A 394 27.08 18.71 -2.48
C ASP A 394 26.45 17.31 -2.55
N LEU A 395 26.28 16.79 -3.77
CA LEU A 395 26.18 15.35 -3.99
C LEU A 395 27.61 14.79 -3.98
N VAL A 396 28.02 14.33 -2.80
CA VAL A 396 29.38 13.85 -2.51
C VAL A 396 29.69 12.62 -3.35
N GLU A 397 28.73 11.69 -3.42
CA GLU A 397 28.83 10.42 -4.13
C GLU A 397 27.41 9.84 -4.33
N ALA A 398 27.13 9.30 -5.51
CA ALA A 398 25.95 8.49 -5.80
C ALA A 398 26.33 7.34 -6.74
N THR A 399 26.62 6.18 -6.17
CA THR A 399 27.13 5.02 -6.91
C THR A 399 26.08 3.93 -7.01
N PHE A 400 25.84 3.44 -8.22
CA PHE A 400 24.91 2.36 -8.53
C PHE A 400 25.66 1.22 -9.23
N SER A 401 25.93 0.14 -8.51
CA SER A 401 26.72 -1.00 -9.01
C SER A 401 25.85 -2.24 -9.11
N ASN A 402 25.84 -2.87 -10.29
CA ASN A 402 24.99 -4.03 -10.61
C ASN A 402 23.50 -3.73 -10.39
N CYS A 403 23.00 -2.58 -10.83
CA CYS A 403 21.61 -2.16 -10.61
C CYS A 403 20.75 -2.30 -11.87
N ILE A 404 19.44 -2.45 -11.68
CA ILE A 404 18.43 -2.24 -12.73
C ILE A 404 17.67 -0.97 -12.40
N ILE A 405 17.62 -0.01 -13.32
CA ILE A 405 16.79 1.19 -13.21
C ILE A 405 15.87 1.28 -14.42
N TYR A 406 14.59 1.03 -14.20
CA TYR A 406 13.63 0.79 -15.27
C TYR A 406 12.20 1.22 -14.88
N GLY A 407 11.27 1.08 -15.81
CA GLY A 407 9.87 1.43 -15.57
C GLY A 407 9.12 1.59 -16.88
N ASN A 408 7.91 2.13 -16.81
CA ASN A 408 7.03 2.30 -17.96
C ASN A 408 7.21 3.63 -18.72
N GLU A 409 7.91 4.63 -18.15
CA GLU A 409 8.22 5.89 -18.81
C GLU A 409 9.43 5.77 -19.75
N ARG A 410 9.63 6.72 -20.66
CA ARG A 410 10.75 6.64 -21.62
C ARG A 410 12.10 6.99 -20.99
N VAL A 411 12.09 7.76 -19.90
CA VAL A 411 13.26 8.20 -19.15
C VAL A 411 13.04 7.81 -17.70
N GLU A 412 13.87 6.92 -17.16
CA GLU A 412 13.74 6.43 -15.76
C GLU A 412 14.91 6.85 -14.86
N VAL A 413 15.81 7.69 -15.39
CA VAL A 413 16.84 8.41 -14.63
C VAL A 413 16.81 9.87 -15.04
N LEU A 414 16.68 10.78 -14.07
CA LEU A 414 16.77 12.22 -14.30
C LEU A 414 17.66 12.88 -13.25
N PHE A 415 18.41 13.88 -13.69
CA PHE A 415 19.29 14.68 -12.85
C PHE A 415 18.77 16.12 -12.78
N ASN A 416 18.69 16.66 -11.57
CA ASN A 416 18.39 18.06 -11.33
C ASN A 416 19.62 18.72 -10.66
N ARG A 417 20.56 19.14 -11.50
CA ARG A 417 21.86 19.66 -11.07
C ARG A 417 21.87 21.19 -11.00
N SER A 418 22.39 21.70 -9.90
CA SER A 418 22.97 23.03 -9.76
C SER A 418 24.49 22.99 -9.91
N GLU A 419 25.06 23.97 -10.60
CA GLU A 419 26.52 24.12 -10.77
C GLU A 419 27.21 24.71 -9.53
N ASP A 420 26.44 25.22 -8.57
CA ASP A 420 26.94 25.84 -7.35
C ASP A 420 27.41 24.83 -6.28
N ALA A 421 27.19 23.53 -6.53
CA ALA A 421 27.58 22.42 -5.65
C ALA A 421 28.13 21.23 -6.47
N ALA A 422 28.89 20.36 -5.80
CA ALA A 422 29.40 19.15 -6.40
C ALA A 422 28.25 18.22 -6.84
N PHE A 423 28.48 17.48 -7.93
CA PHE A 423 27.52 16.53 -8.49
C PHE A 423 28.23 15.25 -8.93
N ASN A 424 28.62 14.41 -7.98
CA ASN A 424 29.37 13.18 -8.25
C ASN A 424 28.44 11.96 -8.24
N PHE A 425 28.30 11.30 -9.38
CA PHE A 425 27.56 10.05 -9.51
C PHE A 425 28.30 9.07 -10.41
N LYS A 426 27.98 7.78 -10.29
CA LYS A 426 28.50 6.73 -11.16
C LYS A 426 27.51 5.55 -11.28
N PHE A 427 27.35 5.04 -12.50
CA PHE A 427 26.66 3.79 -12.77
C PHE A 427 27.65 2.76 -13.30
N GLU A 428 27.66 1.58 -12.70
CA GLU A 428 28.56 0.48 -13.03
C GLU A 428 27.75 -0.79 -13.27
N ASN A 429 28.00 -1.49 -14.38
CA ASN A 429 27.45 -2.81 -14.66
C ASN A 429 25.91 -2.87 -14.51
N SER A 430 25.24 -1.80 -14.94
CA SER A 430 23.82 -1.56 -14.64
C SER A 430 22.98 -1.46 -15.92
N LEU A 431 21.73 -1.88 -15.82
CA LEU A 431 20.72 -1.76 -16.89
C LEU A 431 19.88 -0.50 -16.66
N LEU A 432 19.84 0.42 -17.63
CA LEU A 432 19.14 1.70 -17.51
C LEU A 432 18.15 1.92 -18.66
N ARG A 433 17.01 2.55 -18.35
CA ARG A 433 16.05 3.05 -19.34
C ARG A 433 16.14 4.56 -19.51
N ILE A 434 16.49 4.99 -20.72
CA ILE A 434 16.70 6.39 -21.10
C ILE A 434 16.09 6.61 -22.49
N ASP A 435 15.48 7.77 -22.76
CA ASP A 435 14.93 8.03 -24.09
C ASP A 435 16.05 8.34 -25.10
N PRO A 436 16.35 7.44 -26.07
CA PRO A 436 17.43 7.68 -27.02
C PRO A 436 17.08 8.77 -28.05
N PHE A 437 15.84 9.27 -28.06
CA PHE A 437 15.37 10.28 -28.99
C PHE A 437 15.17 11.65 -28.33
N ASN A 438 15.37 11.77 -27.01
CA ASN A 438 15.27 13.05 -26.31
C ASN A 438 16.58 13.82 -26.44
N THR A 439 16.76 14.52 -27.57
CA THR A 439 18.02 15.22 -27.87
C THR A 439 18.36 16.29 -26.85
N GLN A 440 17.37 16.92 -26.21
CA GLN A 440 17.61 17.95 -25.18
C GLN A 440 18.21 17.33 -23.91
N LEU A 441 17.69 16.18 -23.48
CA LEU A 441 18.23 15.44 -22.34
C LEU A 441 19.65 14.92 -22.64
N LEU A 442 19.85 14.34 -23.82
CA LEU A 442 21.13 13.77 -24.24
C LEU A 442 22.24 14.80 -24.50
N GLU A 443 21.91 16.09 -24.59
CA GLU A 443 22.88 17.19 -24.67
C GLU A 443 23.43 17.60 -23.29
N GLN A 444 22.81 17.16 -22.20
CA GLN A 444 23.27 17.47 -20.84
C GLN A 444 24.54 16.66 -20.50
N PRO A 445 25.53 17.26 -19.80
CA PRO A 445 26.79 16.59 -19.45
C PRO A 445 26.62 15.27 -18.69
N GLU A 446 25.56 15.18 -17.89
CA GLU A 446 25.24 14.01 -17.07
C GLU A 446 24.87 12.79 -17.93
N PHE A 447 24.46 12.98 -19.19
CA PHE A 447 24.08 11.89 -20.11
C PHE A 447 25.21 11.53 -21.10
N ASP A 448 26.47 11.90 -20.81
CA ASP A 448 27.62 11.43 -21.60
C ASP A 448 27.97 9.98 -21.28
N PHE A 449 27.28 9.04 -21.93
CA PHE A 449 27.49 7.59 -21.77
C PHE A 449 28.87 7.10 -22.24
N ASN A 450 29.70 7.95 -22.87
CA ASN A 450 31.09 7.60 -23.20
C ASN A 450 32.07 7.96 -22.08
N ASN A 451 31.62 8.73 -21.08
CA ASN A 451 32.43 9.10 -19.94
C ASN A 451 32.51 7.93 -18.94
N THR A 452 33.64 7.24 -18.92
CA THR A 452 33.88 6.08 -18.04
C THR A 452 33.92 6.42 -16.56
N ASP A 453 34.10 7.69 -16.20
CA ASP A 453 34.03 8.13 -14.81
C ASP A 453 32.58 8.18 -14.30
N LEU A 454 31.60 8.34 -15.21
CA LEU A 454 30.16 8.38 -14.92
C LEU A 454 29.46 7.04 -15.22
N TYR A 455 29.88 6.36 -16.29
CA TYR A 455 29.23 5.15 -16.79
C TYR A 455 30.25 4.08 -17.16
N GLU A 456 30.18 2.93 -16.49
CA GLU A 456 31.08 1.80 -16.75
C GLU A 456 30.26 0.53 -17.00
N ASN A 457 30.46 -0.11 -18.17
CA ASN A 457 29.79 -1.37 -18.54
C ASN A 457 28.25 -1.36 -18.42
N ILE A 458 27.60 -0.24 -18.75
CA ILE A 458 26.15 -0.12 -18.71
C ILE A 458 25.46 -0.76 -19.93
N VAL A 459 24.22 -1.20 -19.74
CA VAL A 459 23.31 -1.63 -20.79
C VAL A 459 22.15 -0.64 -20.86
N LEU A 460 21.81 -0.16 -22.06
CA LEU A 460 20.76 0.84 -22.26
C LEU A 460 19.58 0.26 -23.03
N ASN A 461 18.36 0.54 -22.54
CA ASN A 461 17.10 0.34 -23.26
C ASN A 461 16.84 -1.09 -23.73
N GLN A 462 17.45 -2.08 -23.08
CA GLN A 462 17.13 -3.49 -23.25
C GLN A 462 16.13 -3.92 -22.19
N SER A 463 15.37 -4.97 -22.48
CA SER A 463 14.30 -5.43 -21.60
C SER A 463 14.87 -6.14 -20.36
N PRO A 464 14.39 -5.81 -19.14
CA PRO A 464 14.72 -6.56 -17.94
C PRO A 464 13.94 -7.89 -17.84
N GLU A 465 12.90 -8.12 -18.67
CA GLU A 465 12.09 -9.34 -18.66
C GLU A 465 11.61 -9.73 -17.25
N PHE A 466 10.96 -8.77 -16.56
CA PHE A 466 10.36 -9.00 -15.24
C PHE A 466 9.15 -9.95 -15.33
N LEU A 467 8.94 -10.76 -14.28
CA LEU A 467 7.83 -11.72 -14.21
C LEU A 467 6.46 -11.03 -14.29
N ASP A 468 6.14 -10.15 -13.34
CA ASP A 468 4.94 -9.33 -13.39
C ASP A 468 5.14 -8.00 -12.64
N THR A 469 5.29 -6.94 -13.42
CA THR A 469 5.55 -5.59 -12.89
C THR A 469 4.36 -4.96 -12.18
N GLN A 470 3.12 -5.39 -12.47
CA GLN A 470 1.91 -4.87 -11.84
C GLN A 470 1.69 -5.48 -10.46
N LEU A 471 2.14 -6.71 -10.26
CA LEU A 471 2.10 -7.43 -8.98
C LEU A 471 3.39 -7.29 -8.18
N ASN A 472 4.28 -6.36 -8.55
CA ASN A 472 5.59 -6.16 -7.91
C ASN A 472 6.53 -7.39 -7.97
N LEU A 473 6.27 -8.35 -8.87
CA LEU A 473 7.11 -9.52 -9.10
C LEU A 473 8.26 -9.16 -10.07
N LEU A 474 9.34 -8.63 -9.50
CA LEU A 474 10.50 -8.10 -10.23
C LEU A 474 11.66 -9.10 -10.39
N ASN A 475 11.39 -10.40 -10.25
CA ASN A 475 12.31 -11.45 -10.71
C ASN A 475 12.55 -11.29 -12.21
N ILE A 476 13.76 -11.60 -12.67
CA ILE A 476 14.14 -11.51 -14.08
C ILE A 476 14.26 -12.90 -14.71
N SER A 477 13.96 -13.01 -16.00
CA SER A 477 14.14 -14.25 -16.75
C SER A 477 15.59 -14.46 -17.20
N GLU A 478 15.95 -15.68 -17.61
CA GLU A 478 17.25 -15.95 -18.26
C GLU A 478 17.44 -15.18 -19.59
N GLU A 479 16.36 -14.71 -20.23
CA GLU A 479 16.41 -13.91 -21.45
C GLU A 479 16.62 -12.41 -21.18
N SER A 480 16.58 -12.01 -19.90
CA SER A 480 16.79 -10.63 -19.47
C SER A 480 18.14 -10.08 -19.92
N ALA A 481 18.16 -8.83 -20.34
CA ALA A 481 19.40 -8.13 -20.61
C ALA A 481 20.20 -7.77 -19.35
N ALA A 482 19.62 -7.97 -18.16
CA ALA A 482 20.33 -7.88 -16.89
C ALA A 482 21.09 -9.17 -16.52
N ASN A 483 20.86 -10.27 -17.25
CA ASN A 483 21.55 -11.54 -17.02
C ASN A 483 23.04 -11.45 -17.36
N GLY A 484 23.90 -11.77 -16.39
CA GLY A 484 25.34 -11.91 -16.52
C GLY A 484 26.12 -10.62 -16.73
N ILE A 485 25.50 -9.45 -16.56
CA ILE A 485 26.16 -8.15 -16.78
C ILE A 485 26.83 -7.60 -15.52
N GLY A 486 26.52 -8.16 -14.35
CA GLY A 486 27.05 -7.71 -13.07
C GLY A 486 28.56 -7.92 -12.96
N ASN A 487 29.24 -7.05 -12.23
CA ASN A 487 30.64 -7.26 -11.88
C ASN A 487 30.78 -8.15 -10.64
N THR A 488 31.80 -9.00 -10.67
CA THR A 488 32.08 -9.97 -9.59
C THR A 488 32.68 -9.35 -8.33
N GLN A 489 33.21 -8.12 -8.42
CA GLN A 489 33.72 -7.41 -7.25
C GLN A 489 32.58 -7.01 -6.32
N THR A 490 31.52 -6.38 -6.85
CA THR A 490 30.32 -6.01 -6.10
C THR A 490 29.65 -7.26 -5.53
N SER A 491 29.60 -8.36 -6.30
CA SER A 491 29.03 -9.63 -5.80
C SER A 491 29.90 -10.35 -4.78
N THR A 492 31.17 -9.99 -4.63
CA THR A 492 31.98 -10.47 -3.49
C THR A 492 31.56 -9.76 -2.20
N GLU A 493 31.12 -8.51 -2.30
CA GLU A 493 30.59 -7.72 -1.19
C GLU A 493 29.14 -8.13 -0.86
N VAL A 494 28.33 -8.43 -1.87
CA VAL A 494 26.93 -8.89 -1.77
C VAL A 494 26.75 -10.23 -2.50
N PRO A 495 27.12 -11.36 -1.89
CA PRO A 495 27.22 -12.67 -2.58
C PRO A 495 25.91 -13.43 -2.76
N PHE A 496 24.82 -12.95 -2.16
CA PHE A 496 23.51 -13.56 -2.25
C PHE A 496 22.50 -12.54 -2.76
N ASP A 497 21.52 -13.01 -3.54
CA ASP A 497 20.36 -12.24 -3.92
C ASP A 497 19.36 -12.09 -2.76
N ILE A 498 18.30 -11.32 -2.99
CA ILE A 498 17.27 -11.09 -1.96
C ILE A 498 16.56 -12.39 -1.53
N LEU A 499 16.55 -13.41 -2.40
CA LEU A 499 15.98 -14.74 -2.14
C LEU A 499 17.02 -15.76 -1.64
N GLY A 500 18.25 -15.33 -1.34
CA GLY A 500 19.32 -16.18 -0.83
C GLY A 500 20.05 -17.03 -1.89
N VAL A 501 19.82 -16.81 -3.18
CA VAL A 501 20.53 -17.46 -4.28
C VAL A 501 21.94 -16.90 -4.39
N ASN A 502 22.93 -17.77 -4.52
CA ASN A 502 24.33 -17.35 -4.64
C ASN A 502 24.61 -16.77 -6.04
N ARG A 503 25.25 -15.60 -6.07
CA ARG A 503 25.62 -14.86 -7.28
C ARG A 503 27.12 -14.63 -7.42
N SER A 504 27.94 -15.52 -6.87
CA SER A 504 29.41 -15.34 -6.85
C SER A 504 30.07 -15.59 -8.22
N GLN A 505 29.36 -16.15 -9.20
CA GLN A 505 29.88 -16.44 -10.54
C GLN A 505 28.88 -15.94 -11.59
N ASN A 506 29.32 -15.01 -12.44
CA ASN A 506 28.48 -14.33 -13.45
C ASN A 506 27.21 -13.72 -12.86
N PRO A 507 27.35 -12.76 -11.92
CA PRO A 507 26.21 -12.16 -11.27
C PRO A 507 25.32 -11.39 -12.24
N ASP A 508 24.02 -11.41 -11.96
CA ASP A 508 23.07 -10.58 -12.66
C ASP A 508 23.03 -9.16 -12.07
N ALA A 509 22.60 -8.20 -12.88
CA ALA A 509 22.24 -6.88 -12.35
C ALA A 509 20.86 -6.93 -11.70
N GLY A 510 20.66 -6.11 -10.67
CA GLY A 510 19.42 -6.07 -9.89
C GLY A 510 19.49 -6.90 -8.62
N ALA A 511 18.35 -6.93 -7.92
CA ALA A 511 18.23 -7.59 -6.61
C ALA A 511 18.02 -9.11 -6.68
N TYR A 512 17.61 -9.64 -7.83
CA TYR A 512 17.30 -11.05 -8.06
C TYR A 512 18.27 -11.66 -9.07
N GLU A 513 18.68 -12.90 -8.86
CA GLU A 513 19.27 -13.69 -9.95
C GLU A 513 18.18 -14.19 -10.91
N SER A 514 18.56 -14.38 -12.17
CA SER A 514 17.70 -14.85 -13.23
C SER A 514 17.27 -16.30 -13.01
N VAL A 515 16.02 -16.55 -13.36
CA VAL A 515 15.39 -17.87 -13.26
C VAL A 515 14.62 -18.17 -14.54
N VAL A 516 14.36 -19.45 -14.77
CA VAL A 516 13.41 -19.87 -15.80
C VAL A 516 12.01 -19.67 -15.25
N PHE A 517 11.19 -18.87 -15.94
CA PHE A 517 9.78 -18.76 -15.60
C PHE A 517 9.04 -20.00 -16.12
N ASP A 518 8.17 -20.56 -15.29
CA ASP A 518 7.27 -21.62 -15.74
C ASP A 518 6.29 -21.04 -16.78
N GLU A 519 6.16 -21.70 -17.93
CA GLU A 519 5.11 -21.37 -18.90
C GLU A 519 3.75 -21.82 -18.32
N GLU A 520 2.90 -20.87 -17.90
CA GLU A 520 1.49 -21.14 -17.54
C GLU A 520 0.64 -21.57 -18.75
#